data_AF-A0A2T4S5Q7-F1
#
_entry.id   AF-A0A2T4S5Q7-F1
#
_cell.length_a   1.000
_cell.length_b   1.000
_cell.length_c   1.000
_cell.angle_alpha   90.00
_cell.angle_beta   90.00
_cell.angle_gamma   90.00
#
_symmetry.space_group_name_H-M   'P 1'
#
loop_
_entity.id
_entity.type
_entity.pdbx_description
1 polymer ?
#
loop_
_entity_poly.entity_id
_entity_poly.type
_entity_poly.pdbx_seq_one_letter_code
_entity_poly.pdbx_strand_id
1 'polypeptide(L)'
;VGRRRKMCRGYMTEALVGDEAVEHLFNVTSGLDSIVLGETQILGQMRDAFFTAQEVGTTGTIFNHLFKQAITFAKRAHHESDIADNAVSVSYAAVELAKKVFGNLKSQHAVIIGAGEMSELSLLNLMGSGIEHVTVVNRTAESARKLAEKHHASYATMEELENLLVNADIVISSTSASDY
;
A
#
# COMPACT_ATOMS: atom_id res chain seq x y z
N VAL A 1 -5.16 -29.75 14.75
CA VAL A 1 -3.98 -29.32 15.53
C VAL A 1 -3.84 -27.84 15.24
N GLY A 2 -4.36 -26.98 16.11
CA GLY A 2 -4.87 -25.68 15.67
C GLY A 2 -4.20 -24.46 16.29
N ARG A 3 -4.35 -23.34 15.57
CA ARG A 3 -4.16 -21.95 16.02
C ARG A 3 -4.10 -21.81 17.54
N ARG A 4 -2.91 -21.58 18.08
CA ARG A 4 -2.75 -21.20 19.48
C ARG A 4 -2.69 -19.69 19.58
N ARG A 5 -3.77 -19.08 20.05
CA ARG A 5 -3.75 -17.69 20.48
C ARG A 5 -2.94 -17.60 21.77
N LYS A 6 -1.83 -16.86 21.74
CA LYS A 6 -1.03 -16.56 22.92
C LYS A 6 -1.03 -15.06 23.14
N MET A 7 -1.20 -14.67 24.39
CA MET A 7 -1.12 -13.27 24.79
C MET A 7 0.34 -12.95 25.09
N CYS A 8 0.99 -12.20 24.20
CA CYS A 8 2.32 -11.65 24.42
C CYS A 8 2.21 -10.14 24.54
N ARG A 9 2.60 -9.59 25.70
CA ARG A 9 2.84 -8.15 25.89
C ARG A 9 1.64 -7.24 25.59
N GLY A 10 0.41 -7.70 25.87
CA GLY A 10 -0.81 -6.91 25.74
C GLY A 10 -1.49 -6.94 24.36
N TYR A 11 -0.90 -7.62 23.37
CA TYR A 11 -1.49 -7.80 22.04
C TYR A 11 -1.84 -9.29 21.81
N MET A 12 -2.98 -9.56 21.18
CA MET A 12 -3.28 -10.90 20.69
C MET A 12 -2.29 -11.22 19.55
N THR A 13 -1.41 -12.20 19.77
CA THR A 13 -0.50 -12.69 18.74
C THR A 13 -0.97 -14.08 18.31
N GLU A 14 -1.15 -14.26 17.01
CA GLU A 14 -1.40 -15.60 16.44
C GLU A 14 -0.05 -16.27 16.17
N ALA A 15 0.14 -17.48 16.70
CA ALA A 15 1.32 -18.29 16.45
C ALA A 15 0.92 -19.50 15.61
N LEU A 16 1.43 -19.55 14.38
CA LEU A 16 1.27 -20.67 13.45
C LEU A 16 2.54 -21.54 13.48
N VAL A 17 2.38 -22.84 13.29
CA VAL A 17 3.50 -23.81 13.34
C VAL A 17 3.37 -24.85 12.24
N GLY A 18 4.50 -25.34 11.74
CA GLY A 18 4.52 -26.36 10.69
C GLY A 18 3.81 -25.90 9.42
N ASP A 19 2.94 -26.76 8.89
CA ASP A 19 2.25 -26.52 7.62
C ASP A 19 1.39 -25.25 7.64
N GLU A 20 0.74 -24.91 8.77
CA GLU A 20 -0.05 -23.68 8.88
C GLU A 20 0.82 -22.42 8.71
N ALA A 21 2.07 -22.44 9.19
CA ALA A 21 2.99 -21.32 9.04
C ALA A 21 3.49 -21.20 7.60
N VAL A 22 3.72 -22.33 6.94
CA VAL A 22 4.10 -22.38 5.52
C VAL A 22 2.95 -21.88 4.66
N GLU A 23 1.74 -22.39 4.85
CA GLU A 23 0.56 -21.95 4.11
C GLU A 23 0.30 -20.45 4.29
N HIS A 24 0.37 -19.95 5.52
CA HIS A 24 0.23 -18.52 5.79
C HIS A 24 1.31 -17.69 5.08
N LEU A 25 2.57 -18.14 5.07
CA LEU A 25 3.62 -17.46 4.31
C LEU A 25 3.27 -17.36 2.82
N PHE A 26 2.76 -18.43 2.21
CA PHE A 26 2.36 -18.42 0.80
C PHE A 26 1.16 -17.50 0.57
N ASN A 27 0.15 -17.53 1.45
CA ASN A 27 -1.02 -16.67 1.37
C ASN A 27 -0.66 -15.18 1.52
N VAL A 28 0.17 -14.82 2.49
CA VAL A 28 0.65 -13.45 2.69
C VAL A 28 1.50 -13.00 1.51
N THR A 29 2.49 -13.79 1.09
CA THR A 29 3.41 -13.42 0.00
C THR A 29 2.67 -13.26 -1.34
N SER A 30 1.57 -13.97 -1.54
CA SER A 30 0.71 -13.87 -2.74
C SER A 30 -0.37 -12.79 -2.62
N GLY A 31 -0.41 -12.04 -1.51
CA GLY A 31 -1.41 -11.00 -1.26
C GLY A 31 -2.84 -11.51 -1.05
N LEU A 32 -3.02 -12.80 -0.74
CA LEU A 32 -4.33 -13.42 -0.47
C LEU A 32 -4.86 -13.09 0.93
N ASP A 33 -3.96 -12.84 1.87
CA ASP A 33 -4.27 -12.47 3.27
C ASP A 33 -4.17 -10.95 3.49
N SER A 34 -4.33 -10.17 2.43
CA SER A 34 -4.28 -8.71 2.47
C SER A 34 -5.68 -8.10 2.49
N ILE A 35 -5.82 -6.92 3.11
CA ILE A 35 -7.02 -6.08 3.02
C ILE A 35 -7.34 -5.76 1.55
N VAL A 36 -6.29 -5.68 0.72
CA VAL A 36 -6.37 -5.57 -0.73
C VAL A 36 -5.87 -6.86 -1.36
N LEU A 37 -6.80 -7.63 -1.91
CA LEU A 37 -6.46 -8.87 -2.60
C LEU A 37 -5.52 -8.56 -3.77
N GLY A 38 -4.36 -9.22 -3.82
CA GLY A 38 -3.44 -9.18 -4.96
C GLY A 38 -2.49 -7.98 -5.02
N GLU A 39 -2.37 -7.19 -3.97
CA GLU A 39 -1.40 -6.09 -3.91
C GLU A 39 0.06 -6.60 -4.01
N THR A 40 0.82 -6.06 -4.97
CA THR A 40 2.20 -6.51 -5.25
C THR A 40 3.23 -5.96 -4.25
N GLN A 41 2.85 -5.00 -3.40
CA GLN A 41 3.75 -4.42 -2.40
C GLN A 41 4.16 -5.43 -1.34
N ILE A 42 3.26 -6.33 -0.92
CA ILE A 42 3.59 -7.36 0.07
C ILE A 42 4.66 -8.30 -0.48
N LEU A 43 4.56 -8.71 -1.76
CA LEU A 43 5.60 -9.49 -2.42
C LEU A 43 6.95 -8.76 -2.43
N GLY A 44 6.94 -7.45 -2.70
CA GLY A 44 8.14 -6.60 -2.65
C GLY A 44 8.76 -6.57 -1.25
N GLN A 45 7.96 -6.27 -0.23
CA GLN A 45 8.40 -6.23 1.17
C GLN A 45 8.95 -7.58 1.66
N MET A 46 8.28 -8.68 1.31
CA MET A 46 8.73 -10.04 1.66
C MET A 46 10.05 -10.39 0.99
N ARG A 47 10.24 -9.99 -0.27
CA ARG A 47 11.51 -10.14 -0.98
C ARG A 47 12.63 -9.35 -0.31
N ASP A 48 12.36 -8.08 0.03
CA ASP A 48 13.37 -7.20 0.61
C ASP A 48 13.75 -7.67 2.02
N ALA A 49 12.79 -8.07 2.85
CA ALA A 49 13.02 -8.68 4.16
C ALA A 49 13.84 -9.98 4.06
N PHE A 50 13.54 -10.84 3.07
CA PHE A 50 14.31 -12.05 2.83
C PHE A 50 15.76 -11.76 2.44
N PHE A 51 16.00 -10.77 1.58
CA PHE A 51 17.35 -10.37 1.20
C PHE A 51 18.12 -9.78 2.38
N THR A 52 17.51 -8.89 3.16
CA THR A 52 18.12 -8.37 4.39
C THR A 52 18.50 -9.52 5.35
N ALA A 53 17.59 -10.48 5.57
CA ALA A 53 17.86 -11.63 6.44
C ALA A 53 19.00 -12.53 5.90
N GLN A 54 19.10 -12.67 4.58
CA GLN A 54 20.19 -13.41 3.94
C GLN A 54 21.53 -12.69 4.09
N GLU A 55 21.58 -11.37 3.94
CA GLU A 55 22.77 -10.55 4.13
C GLU A 55 23.32 -10.64 5.57
N VAL A 56 22.42 -10.65 6.57
CA VAL A 56 22.82 -10.81 7.97
C VAL A 56 23.00 -12.27 8.41
N GLY A 57 22.82 -13.24 7.51
CA GLY A 57 23.10 -14.66 7.74
C GLY A 57 22.08 -15.40 8.64
N THR A 58 20.86 -14.88 8.80
CA THR A 58 19.86 -15.44 9.74
C THR A 58 18.88 -16.43 9.12
N THR A 59 18.93 -16.66 7.80
CA THR A 59 17.99 -17.54 7.09
C THR A 59 18.37 -19.03 7.12
N GLY A 60 19.66 -19.37 7.04
CA GLY A 60 20.11 -20.75 6.90
C GLY A 60 19.51 -21.47 5.67
N THR A 61 19.72 -22.78 5.55
CA THR A 61 19.31 -23.54 4.35
C THR A 61 17.79 -23.63 4.19
N ILE A 62 17.06 -23.81 5.29
CA ILE A 62 15.62 -24.07 5.27
C ILE A 62 14.85 -22.82 4.84
N PHE A 63 15.07 -21.67 5.49
CA PHE A 63 14.34 -20.45 5.11
C PHE A 63 14.79 -19.93 3.75
N ASN A 64 16.06 -20.13 3.35
CA ASN A 64 16.50 -19.82 1.98
C ASN A 64 15.71 -20.59 0.91
N HIS A 65 15.41 -21.87 1.15
CA HIS A 65 14.60 -22.64 0.22
C HIS A 65 13.13 -22.19 0.24
N LEU A 66 12.57 -22.10 1.45
CA LEU A 66 11.15 -21.79 1.66
C LEU A 66 10.76 -20.41 1.08
N PHE A 67 11.51 -19.35 1.38
CA PHE A 67 11.20 -18.00 0.89
C PHE A 67 11.40 -17.88 -0.62
N LYS A 68 12.40 -18.55 -1.20
CA LYS A 68 12.56 -18.60 -2.67
C LYS A 68 11.37 -19.28 -3.34
N GLN A 69 10.83 -20.34 -2.75
CA GLN A 69 9.63 -20.99 -3.26
C GLN A 69 8.39 -20.11 -3.10
N ALA A 70 8.18 -19.49 -1.94
CA ALA A 70 7.05 -18.60 -1.70
C ALA A 70 7.06 -17.38 -2.66
N ILE A 71 8.21 -16.73 -2.85
CA ILE A 71 8.35 -15.59 -3.77
C ILE A 71 8.11 -16.01 -5.23
N THR A 72 8.67 -17.16 -5.64
CA THR A 72 8.46 -17.69 -7.00
C THR A 72 7.00 -18.05 -7.24
N PHE A 73 6.35 -18.68 -6.25
CA PHE A 73 4.93 -19.01 -6.30
C PHE A 73 4.08 -17.75 -6.42
N ALA A 74 4.30 -16.75 -5.57
CA ALA A 74 3.55 -15.50 -5.60
C ALA A 74 3.68 -14.79 -6.96
N LYS A 75 4.91 -14.70 -7.52
CA LYS A 75 5.12 -14.14 -8.87
C LYS A 75 4.30 -14.88 -9.94
N ARG A 76 4.26 -16.21 -9.87
CA ARG A 76 3.44 -17.02 -10.78
C ARG A 76 1.96 -16.82 -10.54
N ALA A 77 1.49 -16.78 -9.29
CA ALA A 77 0.09 -16.52 -8.96
C ALA A 77 -0.36 -15.16 -9.52
N HIS A 78 0.43 -14.10 -9.36
CA HIS A 78 0.11 -12.79 -9.95
C HIS A 78 0.15 -12.78 -11.49
N HIS A 79 0.95 -13.64 -12.12
CA HIS A 79 1.06 -13.67 -13.59
C HIS A 79 0.06 -14.59 -14.27
N GLU A 80 -0.27 -15.72 -13.63
CA GLU A 80 -1.10 -16.80 -14.17
C GLU A 80 -2.57 -16.68 -13.71
N SER A 81 -2.93 -15.69 -12.88
CA SER A 81 -4.29 -15.50 -12.38
C SER A 81 -4.74 -14.05 -12.33
N ASP A 82 -6.06 -13.84 -12.34
CA ASP A 82 -6.72 -12.53 -12.23
C ASP A 82 -6.55 -11.85 -10.87
N ILE A 83 -5.81 -12.47 -9.93
CA ILE A 83 -5.52 -11.89 -8.60
C ILE A 83 -4.77 -10.55 -8.76
N ALA A 84 -3.90 -10.41 -9.75
CA ALA A 84 -3.22 -9.15 -10.04
C ALA A 84 -4.07 -8.17 -10.87
N ASP A 85 -4.97 -8.68 -11.71
CA ASP A 85 -5.77 -7.86 -12.64
C ASP A 85 -6.78 -6.97 -11.93
N ASN A 86 -7.12 -7.29 -10.67
CA ASN A 86 -7.98 -6.48 -9.81
C ASN A 86 -7.31 -6.17 -8.46
N ALA A 87 -5.99 -6.00 -8.42
CA ALA A 87 -5.29 -5.54 -7.22
C ALA A 87 -5.72 -4.10 -6.87
N VAL A 88 -6.86 -3.98 -6.20
CA VAL A 88 -7.53 -2.75 -5.79
C VAL A 88 -6.76 -2.15 -4.62
N SER A 89 -5.65 -1.44 -4.88
CA SER A 89 -4.91 -0.74 -3.83
C SER A 89 -5.84 -0.02 -2.84
N VAL A 90 -5.40 0.15 -1.58
CA VAL A 90 -6.23 0.82 -0.55
C VAL A 90 -6.69 2.19 -1.04
N SER A 91 -5.81 2.86 -1.79
CA SER A 91 -6.09 4.11 -2.48
C SER A 91 -7.19 4.00 -3.53
N TYR A 92 -7.19 2.95 -4.36
CA TYR A 92 -8.28 2.71 -5.32
C TYR A 92 -9.61 2.46 -4.60
N ALA A 93 -9.62 1.64 -3.54
CA ALA A 93 -10.83 1.40 -2.76
C ALA A 93 -11.38 2.70 -2.14
N ALA A 94 -10.50 3.58 -1.66
CA ALA A 94 -10.87 4.90 -1.17
C ALA A 94 -11.48 5.79 -2.27
N VAL A 95 -10.94 5.74 -3.49
CA VAL A 95 -11.49 6.47 -4.64
C VAL A 95 -12.86 5.92 -5.08
N GLU A 96 -13.03 4.61 -5.11
CA GLU A 96 -14.33 3.99 -5.41
C GLU A 96 -15.38 4.32 -4.35
N LEU A 97 -14.99 4.41 -3.08
CA LEU A 97 -15.86 4.90 -2.02
C LEU A 97 -16.25 6.37 -2.27
N ALA A 98 -15.28 7.23 -2.62
CA ALA A 98 -15.56 8.63 -2.95
C ALA A 98 -16.54 8.76 -4.12
N LYS A 99 -16.40 7.96 -5.18
CA LYS A 99 -17.39 7.91 -6.28
C LYS A 99 -18.78 7.52 -5.81
N LYS A 100 -18.91 6.57 -4.89
CA LYS A 100 -20.22 6.18 -4.36
C LYS A 100 -20.87 7.30 -3.55
N VAL A 101 -20.06 8.12 -2.86
CA VAL A 101 -20.54 9.25 -2.05
C VAL A 101 -20.91 10.45 -2.91
N PHE A 102 -20.04 10.85 -3.83
CA PHE A 102 -20.20 12.08 -4.62
C PHE A 102 -20.79 11.86 -6.02
N GLY A 103 -20.88 10.61 -6.48
CA GLY A 103 -21.24 10.25 -7.85
C GLY A 103 -20.12 10.62 -8.84
N ASN A 104 -20.09 11.89 -9.24
CA ASN A 104 -19.10 12.42 -10.18
C ASN A 104 -17.99 13.18 -9.43
N LEU A 105 -16.74 12.78 -9.64
CA LEU A 105 -15.57 13.40 -9.01
C LEU A 105 -15.05 14.63 -9.74
N LYS A 106 -15.53 14.94 -10.94
CA LYS A 106 -14.96 15.97 -11.81
C LYS A 106 -14.82 17.35 -11.15
N SER A 107 -15.84 17.76 -10.40
CA SER A 107 -15.86 19.06 -9.70
C SER A 107 -15.29 19.03 -8.28
N GLN A 108 -14.82 17.87 -7.81
CA GLN A 108 -14.33 17.71 -6.45
C GLN A 108 -12.87 18.13 -6.36
N HIS A 109 -12.48 18.69 -5.22
CA HIS A 109 -11.09 19.01 -4.91
C HIS A 109 -10.51 17.94 -3.99
N ALA A 110 -9.49 17.22 -4.48
CA ALA A 110 -8.75 16.25 -3.68
C ALA A 110 -7.40 16.81 -3.21
N VAL A 111 -7.08 16.58 -1.94
CA VAL A 111 -5.78 16.87 -1.35
C VAL A 111 -5.09 15.56 -0.99
N ILE A 112 -3.87 15.36 -1.50
CA ILE A 112 -3.03 14.21 -1.18
C ILE A 112 -1.90 14.69 -0.26
N ILE A 113 -1.82 14.12 0.94
CA ILE A 113 -0.77 14.41 1.91
C ILE A 113 0.25 13.27 1.87
N GLY A 114 1.46 13.59 1.41
CA GLY A 114 2.54 12.65 1.15
C GLY A 114 2.97 12.66 -0.32
N ALA A 115 4.19 12.20 -0.57
CA ALA A 115 4.76 12.09 -1.92
C ALA A 115 5.49 10.75 -2.12
N GLY A 116 4.98 9.70 -1.49
CA GLY A 116 5.49 8.33 -1.64
C GLY A 116 4.78 7.56 -2.75
N GLU A 117 5.17 6.29 -2.92
CA GLU A 117 4.57 5.39 -3.93
C GLU A 117 3.04 5.27 -3.78
N MET A 118 2.54 5.18 -2.55
CA MET A 118 1.10 5.15 -2.28
C MET A 118 0.40 6.46 -2.63
N SER A 119 1.05 7.60 -2.41
CA SER A 119 0.52 8.91 -2.80
C SER A 119 0.43 9.04 -4.32
N GLU A 120 1.44 8.54 -5.03
CA GLU A 120 1.46 8.50 -6.49
C GLU A 120 0.35 7.60 -7.05
N LEU A 121 0.17 6.40 -6.49
CA LEU A 121 -0.90 5.50 -6.91
C LEU A 121 -2.28 6.08 -6.64
N SER A 122 -2.45 6.76 -5.50
CA SER A 122 -3.69 7.48 -5.16
C SER A 122 -4.01 8.58 -6.17
N LEU A 123 -3.00 9.36 -6.54
CA LEU A 123 -3.12 10.41 -7.55
C LEU A 123 -3.57 9.83 -8.90
N LEU A 124 -2.91 8.76 -9.37
CA LEU A 124 -3.26 8.10 -10.62
C LEU A 124 -4.69 7.53 -10.61
N ASN A 125 -5.11 6.91 -9.49
CA ASN A 125 -6.46 6.37 -9.36
C ASN A 125 -7.53 7.47 -9.36
N LEU A 126 -7.26 8.58 -8.68
CA LEU A 126 -8.12 9.76 -8.66
C LEU A 126 -8.27 10.36 -10.07
N MET A 127 -7.15 10.58 -10.77
CA MET A 127 -7.15 11.13 -12.13
C MET A 127 -7.83 10.18 -13.12
N GLY A 128 -7.54 8.87 -13.05
CA GLY A 128 -8.22 7.85 -13.85
C GLY A 128 -9.72 7.75 -13.57
N SER A 129 -10.15 8.28 -12.42
CA SER A 129 -11.55 8.38 -12.00
C SER A 129 -12.23 9.69 -12.41
N GLY A 130 -11.50 10.59 -13.09
CA GLY A 130 -12.05 11.79 -13.72
C GLY A 130 -12.07 13.04 -12.84
N ILE A 131 -11.37 13.07 -11.71
CA ILE A 131 -11.18 14.31 -10.94
C ILE A 131 -10.27 15.27 -11.71
N GLU A 132 -10.58 16.57 -11.69
CA GLU A 132 -9.77 17.59 -12.38
C GLU A 132 -8.84 18.37 -11.43
N HIS A 133 -9.19 18.42 -10.14
CA HIS A 133 -8.48 19.21 -9.15
C HIS A 133 -7.84 18.33 -8.08
N VAL A 134 -6.53 18.09 -8.22
CA VAL A 134 -5.74 17.40 -7.20
C VAL A 134 -4.55 18.25 -6.77
N THR A 135 -4.39 18.44 -5.47
CA THR A 135 -3.25 19.12 -4.87
C THR A 135 -2.43 18.16 -4.02
N VAL A 136 -1.14 18.03 -4.32
CA VAL A 136 -0.18 17.24 -3.55
C VAL A 136 0.52 18.14 -2.54
N VAL A 137 0.54 17.73 -1.28
CA VAL A 137 1.22 18.42 -0.19
C VAL A 137 2.16 17.43 0.49
N ASN A 138 3.38 17.86 0.81
CA ASN A 138 4.33 17.02 1.52
C ASN A 138 5.24 17.88 2.41
N ARG A 139 5.75 17.29 3.50
CA ARG A 139 6.70 17.95 4.41
C ARG A 139 7.91 18.53 3.66
N THR A 140 8.42 17.78 2.70
CA THR A 140 9.43 18.28 1.76
C THR A 140 8.71 18.76 0.51
N ALA A 141 8.59 20.09 0.35
CA ALA A 141 7.89 20.72 -0.77
C ALA A 141 8.42 20.26 -2.14
N GLU A 142 9.73 20.05 -2.25
CA GLU A 142 10.36 19.54 -3.48
C GLU A 142 9.85 18.15 -3.89
N SER A 143 9.52 17.29 -2.94
CA SER A 143 8.95 15.97 -3.25
C SER A 143 7.51 16.09 -3.75
N ALA A 144 6.71 16.98 -3.16
CA ALA A 144 5.34 17.25 -3.64
C ALA A 144 5.39 17.83 -5.06
N ARG A 145 6.26 18.81 -5.30
CA ARG A 145 6.50 19.43 -6.61
C ARG A 145 6.85 18.38 -7.67
N LYS A 146 7.84 17.53 -7.40
CA LYS A 146 8.25 16.47 -8.34
C LYS A 146 7.10 15.52 -8.69
N LEU A 147 6.34 15.08 -7.69
CA LEU A 147 5.22 14.16 -7.92
C LEU A 147 4.09 14.84 -8.71
N ALA A 148 3.75 16.07 -8.36
CA ALA A 148 2.70 16.84 -9.02
C ALA A 148 3.07 17.17 -10.47
N GLU A 149 4.30 17.64 -10.72
CA GLU A 149 4.79 17.94 -12.08
C GLU A 149 4.81 16.70 -12.97
N LYS A 150 5.19 15.54 -12.42
CA LYS A 150 5.21 14.27 -13.15
C LYS A 150 3.84 13.89 -13.73
N HIS A 151 2.76 14.28 -13.06
CA HIS A 151 1.38 13.89 -13.40
C HIS A 151 0.46 15.09 -13.66
N HIS A 152 1.01 16.28 -13.87
CA HIS A 152 0.25 17.51 -14.12
C HIS A 152 -0.80 17.85 -13.03
N ALA A 153 -0.52 17.50 -11.78
CA ALA A 153 -1.31 17.92 -10.62
C ALA A 153 -0.80 19.25 -10.06
N SER A 154 -1.57 19.85 -9.14
CA SER A 154 -1.10 20.99 -8.36
C SER A 154 -0.26 20.52 -7.18
N TYR A 155 0.65 21.36 -6.68
CA TYR A 155 1.32 21.14 -5.39
C TYR A 155 1.20 22.37 -4.52
N ALA A 156 1.31 22.17 -3.21
CA ALA A 156 1.37 23.25 -2.23
C ALA A 156 2.31 22.89 -1.09
N THR A 157 2.65 23.91 -0.30
CA THR A 157 3.48 23.77 0.90
C THR A 157 2.65 23.30 2.10
N MET A 158 3.31 22.78 3.15
CA MET A 158 2.61 22.42 4.39
C MET A 158 1.97 23.63 5.09
N GLU A 159 2.51 24.83 4.90
CA GLU A 159 1.93 26.07 5.46
C GLU A 159 0.56 26.39 4.85
N GLU A 160 0.35 25.99 3.59
CA GLU A 160 -0.91 26.19 2.88
C GLU A 160 -1.94 25.09 3.17
N LEU A 161 -1.54 24.01 3.86
CA LEU A 161 -2.38 22.84 4.07
C LEU A 161 -3.70 23.18 4.77
N GLU A 162 -3.66 24.00 5.83
CA GLU A 162 -4.88 24.37 6.57
C GLU A 162 -5.92 25.05 5.66
N ASN A 163 -5.47 25.96 4.79
CA ASN A 163 -6.34 26.66 3.84
C ASN A 163 -6.89 25.72 2.76
N LEU A 164 -6.09 24.73 2.34
CA LEU A 164 -6.53 23.72 1.38
C LEU A 164 -7.57 22.78 1.98
N LEU A 165 -7.38 22.35 3.22
CA LEU A 165 -8.30 21.45 3.91
C LEU A 165 -9.69 22.04 4.10
N VAL A 166 -9.83 23.36 4.19
CA VAL A 166 -11.13 24.05 4.26
C VAL A 166 -11.98 23.81 3.00
N ASN A 167 -11.33 23.65 1.84
CA ASN A 167 -12.00 23.52 0.55
C ASN A 167 -11.88 22.13 -0.07
N ALA A 168 -11.28 21.17 0.66
CA ALA A 168 -11.07 19.82 0.17
C ALA A 168 -12.32 18.96 0.39
N ASP A 169 -12.80 18.33 -0.68
CA ASP A 169 -13.88 17.33 -0.62
C ASP A 169 -13.34 15.94 -0.28
N ILE A 170 -12.09 15.67 -0.67
CA ILE A 170 -11.42 14.38 -0.49
C ILE A 170 -10.02 14.64 0.05
N VAL A 171 -9.66 13.97 1.14
CA VAL A 171 -8.29 14.00 1.69
C VAL A 171 -7.74 12.59 1.76
N ILE A 172 -6.61 12.36 1.09
CA ILE A 172 -5.87 11.09 1.15
C ILE A 172 -4.53 11.36 1.83
N SER A 173 -4.33 10.79 3.01
CA SER A 173 -3.05 10.86 3.71
C SER A 173 -2.30 9.54 3.59
N SER A 174 -1.05 9.60 3.13
CA SER A 174 -0.15 8.45 3.01
C SER A 174 1.27 8.93 3.28
N THR A 175 1.55 9.22 4.56
CA THR A 175 2.86 9.71 5.02
C THR A 175 3.58 8.61 5.80
N SER A 176 4.91 8.60 5.73
CA SER A 176 5.77 7.78 6.58
C SER A 176 6.15 8.48 7.89
N ALA A 177 5.51 9.60 8.21
CA ALA A 177 5.77 10.36 9.42
C ALA A 177 5.16 9.65 10.63
N SER A 178 5.94 9.53 11.71
CA SER A 178 5.48 8.95 12.98
C SER A 178 4.61 9.91 13.80
N ASP A 179 4.66 11.22 13.49
CA ASP A 179 3.99 12.29 14.23
C ASP A 179 3.40 13.32 13.26
N TYR A 180 2.26 13.91 13.67
CA TYR A 180 1.48 14.93 12.95
C TYR A 180 1.95 16.34 13.29
#